data_AF-A0A4Y2CGS8-F1
#
_entry.id   AF-A0A4Y2CGS8-F1
#
_cell.length_a   1.000
_cell.length_b   1.000
_cell.length_c   1.000
_cell.angle_alpha   90.00
_cell.angle_beta   90.00
_cell.angle_gamma   90.00
#
_symmetry.space_group_name_H-M   'P 1'
#
loop_
_entity.id
_entity.type
_entity.pdbx_description
1 polymer ?
#
loop_
_entity_poly.entity_id
_entity_poly.type
_entity_poly.pdbx_seq_one_letter_code
_entity_poly.pdbx_strand_id
1 'polypeptide(L)'
;MVEGENLNEVVNLVTKTIISTADASIPKSGLSFPKNRKPWWNKHCTDTNRDQRRAWNIFRRHPTSANQIAFQRAKSIARWARRKSERGHWIKFVSSINSSVTAKDMWENVRRACGIYPEKRISCLRKNGQEVRNISEMVDVLAEAFASICSASNYTEPFLTHKNRMERIKLRFQTTKHLSYNSDLTIFELHTALSVIKHTSPGPDEVTYSMPQHLSEYSLLNILYMFKRIWKEHVFPDCWKHAFIIPIPKPGNDPQDLLNYRPIALTRCMCKLFERIVNVRLVHILEKNEYISPFQSGFRKSRSTIDNLISLETDIRVAFLKRNHLVSIFFDIYKAYDRTWRYGIMKNLYDLGFRGNLPIFVQNFLKQRFLESDWGILFPTFFARKKEFLRVKRNPFCFSYQSYFISNPTNCAKESLR
;
A
#
# COMPACT_ATOMS: atom_id res chain seq x y z
N MET A 1 -14.48 -24.53 14.02
CA MET A 1 -13.65 -23.30 14.15
C MET A 1 -14.42 -22.02 13.84
N VAL A 2 -15.36 -22.02 12.89
CA VAL A 2 -16.00 -20.78 12.37
C VAL A 2 -17.49 -20.68 12.77
N GLU A 3 -17.96 -21.58 13.63
CA GLU A 3 -19.37 -21.71 14.04
C GLU A 3 -19.73 -20.91 15.29
N GLY A 4 -18.76 -20.25 15.94
CA GLY A 4 -19.04 -19.43 17.13
C GLY A 4 -19.94 -18.24 16.83
N GLU A 5 -20.83 -17.86 17.75
CA GLU A 5 -21.83 -16.81 17.53
C GLU A 5 -21.19 -15.46 17.19
N ASN A 6 -20.13 -15.07 17.90
CA ASN A 6 -19.46 -13.78 17.72
C ASN A 6 -18.44 -13.79 16.56
N LEU A 7 -18.76 -13.08 15.48
CA LEU A 7 -17.89 -12.95 14.31
C LEU A 7 -16.51 -12.34 14.61
N ASN A 8 -16.39 -11.45 15.59
CA ASN A 8 -15.09 -10.88 15.98
C ASN A 8 -14.16 -11.94 16.56
N GLU A 9 -14.69 -12.81 17.43
CA GLU A 9 -13.94 -13.91 18.03
C GLU A 9 -13.55 -14.95 16.98
N VAL A 10 -14.48 -15.28 16.09
CA VAL A 10 -14.23 -16.19 14.97
C VAL A 10 -13.08 -15.70 14.09
N VAL A 11 -13.10 -14.42 13.68
CA VAL A 11 -12.03 -13.84 12.86
C VAL A 11 -10.69 -13.87 13.59
N ASN A 12 -10.69 -13.52 14.88
CA ASN A 12 -9.47 -13.54 15.69
C ASN A 12 -8.94 -14.97 15.88
N LEU A 13 -9.81 -15.96 16.07
CA LEU A 13 -9.45 -17.37 16.18
C LEU A 13 -8.82 -17.87 14.87
N VAL A 14 -9.45 -17.61 13.73
CA VAL A 14 -8.90 -17.98 12.41
C VAL A 14 -7.53 -17.36 12.20
N THR A 15 -7.36 -16.06 12.49
CA THR A 15 -6.06 -15.38 12.40
C THR A 15 -5.02 -16.00 13.33
N LYS A 16 -5.37 -16.26 14.60
CA LYS A 16 -4.46 -16.89 15.56
C LYS A 16 -4.03 -18.28 15.12
N THR A 17 -4.95 -19.11 14.62
CA THR A 17 -4.64 -20.45 14.12
C THR A 17 -3.70 -20.42 12.92
N ILE A 18 -3.88 -19.47 11.99
CA ILE A 18 -2.96 -19.31 10.85
C ILE A 18 -1.56 -18.94 11.34
N ILE A 19 -1.45 -17.99 12.27
CA ILE A 19 -0.16 -17.55 12.81
C ILE A 19 0.50 -18.67 13.61
N SER A 20 -0.23 -19.37 14.49
CA SER A 20 0.34 -20.46 15.28
C SER A 20 0.83 -21.61 14.40
N THR A 21 0.08 -21.92 13.34
CA THR A 21 0.48 -22.94 12.36
C THR A 21 1.72 -22.48 11.58
N ALA A 22 1.76 -21.21 11.17
CA ALA A 22 2.91 -20.63 10.49
C ALA A 22 4.15 -20.65 11.40
N ASP A 23 4.00 -20.30 12.67
CA ASP A 23 5.09 -20.28 13.65
C ASP A 23 5.63 -21.68 13.96
N ALA A 24 4.76 -22.70 13.95
CA ALA A 24 5.15 -24.10 14.11
C ALA A 24 5.82 -24.68 12.85
N SER A 25 5.46 -24.21 11.66
CA SER A 25 5.85 -24.83 10.39
C SER A 25 6.94 -24.07 9.63
N ILE A 26 7.06 -22.75 9.84
CA ILE A 26 7.93 -21.86 9.07
C ILE A 26 9.06 -21.37 9.99
N PRO A 27 10.33 -21.75 9.73
CA PRO A 27 11.44 -21.28 10.53
C PRO A 27 11.60 -19.76 10.42
N LYS A 28 11.61 -19.07 11.56
CA LYS A 28 11.85 -17.62 11.61
C LYS A 28 13.35 -17.35 11.40
N SER A 29 13.68 -16.53 10.42
CA SER A 29 15.03 -15.97 10.32
C SER A 29 15.18 -14.83 11.34
N GLY A 30 16.33 -14.78 12.03
CA GLY A 30 16.56 -13.74 13.05
C GLY A 30 16.48 -12.33 12.47
N LEU A 31 16.09 -11.35 13.30
CA LEU A 31 15.96 -9.92 12.96
C LEU A 31 17.30 -9.21 12.64
N SER A 32 18.36 -9.97 12.34
CA SER A 32 19.61 -9.40 11.85
C SER A 32 19.41 -8.98 10.39
N PHE A 33 18.98 -7.74 10.19
CA PHE A 33 19.05 -7.14 8.87
C PHE A 33 20.50 -7.24 8.39
N PRO A 34 20.76 -7.87 7.23
CA PRO A 34 22.09 -7.87 6.69
C PRO A 34 22.51 -6.41 6.56
N LYS A 35 23.65 -6.04 7.15
CA LYS A 35 24.27 -4.74 6.87
C LYS A 35 24.22 -4.53 5.37
N ASN A 36 23.85 -3.33 4.92
CA ASN A 36 23.86 -2.97 3.51
C ASN A 36 25.24 -3.26 2.92
N ARG A 37 25.38 -4.47 2.37
CA ARG A 37 26.61 -5.03 1.85
C ARG A 37 26.48 -5.02 0.36
N LYS A 38 27.59 -4.66 -0.30
CA LYS A 38 27.67 -4.70 -1.76
C LYS A 38 27.14 -6.06 -2.24
N PRO A 39 26.28 -6.13 -3.26
CA PRO A 39 25.68 -7.38 -3.74
C PRO A 39 26.67 -8.50 -4.04
N TRP A 40 27.89 -8.15 -4.42
CA TRP A 40 28.99 -9.08 -4.67
C TRP A 40 29.77 -9.51 -3.41
N TRP A 41 29.42 -9.01 -2.22
CA TRP A 41 30.13 -9.31 -0.97
C TRP A 41 29.58 -10.59 -0.31
N ASN A 42 30.37 -11.67 -0.35
CA ASN A 42 29.98 -12.97 0.20
C ASN A 42 30.79 -13.35 1.47
N LYS A 43 30.55 -14.57 2.00
CA LYS A 43 31.25 -15.10 3.18
C LYS A 43 32.77 -15.15 2.97
N HIS A 44 33.23 -15.61 1.80
CA HIS A 44 34.65 -15.66 1.46
C HIS A 44 35.33 -14.27 1.45
N CYS A 45 34.63 -13.24 0.95
CA CYS A 45 35.10 -11.84 1.05
C CYS A 45 35.17 -11.36 2.51
N THR A 46 34.24 -11.82 3.35
CA THR A 46 34.20 -11.47 4.77
C THR A 46 35.36 -12.10 5.53
N ASP A 47 35.61 -13.39 5.32
CA ASP A 47 36.68 -14.14 5.97
C ASP A 47 38.06 -13.60 5.58
N THR A 48 38.33 -13.46 4.28
CA THR A 48 39.62 -12.94 3.79
C THR A 48 39.89 -11.49 4.22
N ASN A 49 38.85 -10.66 4.34
CA ASN A 49 38.98 -9.29 4.86
C ASN A 49 39.22 -9.27 6.38
N ARG A 50 38.66 -10.22 7.13
CA ARG A 50 38.96 -10.42 8.56
C ARG A 50 40.43 -10.82 8.74
N ASP A 51 40.92 -11.74 7.92
CA ASP A 51 42.32 -12.19 7.97
C ASP A 51 43.30 -11.08 7.58
N GLN A 52 42.97 -10.29 6.55
CA GLN A 52 43.71 -9.08 6.18
C GLN A 52 43.81 -8.10 7.36
N ARG A 53 42.69 -7.84 8.07
CA ARG A 53 42.67 -6.95 9.24
C ARG A 53 43.47 -7.53 10.41
N ARG A 54 43.39 -8.84 10.63
CA ARG A 54 44.16 -9.53 11.68
C ARG A 54 45.66 -9.39 11.42
N ALA A 55 46.10 -9.70 10.21
CA ALA A 55 47.51 -9.56 9.81
C ALA A 55 47.99 -8.10 9.86
N TRP A 56 47.15 -7.15 9.46
CA TRP A 56 47.44 -5.71 9.61
C TRP A 56 47.63 -5.30 11.07
N ASN A 57 46.75 -5.73 11.96
CA ASN A 57 46.83 -5.38 13.38
C ASN A 57 48.08 -5.96 14.04
N ILE A 58 48.48 -7.18 13.66
CA ILE A 58 49.72 -7.82 14.13
C ILE A 58 50.93 -7.03 13.62
N PHE A 59 51.00 -6.74 12.32
CA PHE A 59 52.09 -5.96 11.73
C PHE A 59 52.18 -4.54 12.34
N ARG A 60 51.04 -3.88 12.55
CA ARG A 60 50.98 -2.53 13.15
C ARG A 60 51.52 -2.50 14.57
N ARG A 61 51.34 -3.58 15.35
CA ARG A 61 51.85 -3.69 16.72
C ARG A 61 53.30 -4.18 16.77
N HIS A 62 53.67 -5.06 15.83
CA HIS A 62 54.97 -5.70 15.76
C HIS A 62 55.50 -5.65 14.31
N PRO A 63 56.20 -4.57 13.92
CA PRO A 63 56.61 -4.31 12.54
C PRO A 63 57.86 -5.11 12.15
N THR A 64 57.75 -6.44 12.10
CA THR A 64 58.81 -7.33 11.63
C THR A 64 58.63 -7.65 10.14
N SER A 65 59.72 -8.06 9.47
CA SER A 65 59.71 -8.50 8.07
C SER A 65 58.74 -9.67 7.84
N ALA A 66 58.69 -10.64 8.76
CA ALA A 66 57.75 -11.76 8.71
C ALA A 66 56.29 -11.30 8.76
N ASN A 67 55.96 -10.36 9.65
CA ASN A 67 54.60 -9.82 9.78
C ASN A 67 54.21 -8.96 8.57
N GLN A 68 55.16 -8.24 7.98
CA GLN A 68 54.94 -7.51 6.73
C GLN A 68 54.61 -8.45 5.57
N ILE A 69 55.36 -9.54 5.42
CA ILE A 69 55.11 -10.57 4.40
C ILE A 69 53.73 -11.21 4.61
N ALA A 70 53.39 -11.57 5.85
CA ALA A 70 52.08 -12.14 6.19
C ALA A 70 50.92 -11.18 5.85
N PHE A 71 51.06 -9.89 6.17
CA PHE A 71 50.07 -8.88 5.80
C PHE A 71 49.95 -8.71 4.28
N GLN A 72 51.07 -8.66 3.54
CA GLN A 72 51.03 -8.53 2.07
C GLN A 72 50.35 -9.73 1.41
N ARG A 73 50.61 -10.95 1.90
CA ARG A 73 49.91 -12.18 1.46
C ARG A 73 48.41 -12.10 1.75
N ALA A 74 48.01 -11.74 2.97
CA ALA A 74 46.60 -11.61 3.32
C ALA A 74 45.90 -10.50 2.51
N LYS A 75 46.61 -9.40 2.20
CA LYS A 75 46.13 -8.30 1.36
C LYS A 75 45.92 -8.73 -0.10
N SER A 76 46.84 -9.52 -0.67
CA SER A 76 46.71 -10.02 -2.05
C SER A 76 45.54 -10.99 -2.19
N ILE A 77 45.40 -11.93 -1.24
CA ILE A 77 44.29 -12.88 -1.17
C ILE A 77 42.94 -12.14 -1.05
N ALA A 78 42.83 -11.19 -0.12
CA ALA A 78 41.62 -10.39 0.03
C ALA A 78 41.29 -9.57 -1.23
N ARG A 79 42.30 -9.04 -1.92
CA ARG A 79 42.12 -8.31 -3.19
C ARG A 79 41.59 -9.24 -4.30
N TRP A 80 42.17 -10.43 -4.43
CA TRP A 80 41.74 -11.43 -5.40
C TRP A 80 40.30 -11.89 -5.13
N ALA A 81 39.97 -12.22 -3.88
CA ALA A 81 38.64 -12.66 -3.48
C ALA A 81 37.57 -11.60 -3.81
N ARG A 82 37.84 -10.32 -3.52
CA ARG A 82 36.95 -9.20 -3.88
C ARG A 82 36.76 -9.10 -5.40
N ARG A 83 37.83 -9.08 -6.18
CA ARG A 83 37.78 -8.96 -7.65
C ARG A 83 37.05 -10.13 -8.31
N LYS A 84 37.30 -11.36 -7.85
CA LYS A 84 36.64 -12.57 -8.37
C LYS A 84 35.14 -12.51 -8.10
N SER A 85 34.75 -12.11 -6.89
CA SER A 85 33.34 -12.00 -6.50
C SER A 85 32.61 -10.88 -7.24
N GLU A 86 33.24 -9.71 -7.37
CA GLU A 86 32.72 -8.57 -8.13
C GLU A 86 32.52 -8.92 -9.61
N ARG A 87 33.53 -9.53 -10.25
CA ARG A 87 33.42 -10.01 -11.62
C ARG A 87 32.31 -11.04 -11.78
N GLY A 88 32.24 -12.04 -10.90
CA GLY A 88 31.22 -13.09 -10.96
C GLY A 88 29.79 -12.54 -10.79
N HIS A 89 29.61 -11.54 -9.93
CA HIS A 89 28.33 -10.85 -9.78
C HIS A 89 27.96 -10.07 -11.05
N TRP A 90 28.88 -9.30 -11.62
CA TRP A 90 28.62 -8.53 -12.84
C TRP A 90 28.31 -9.41 -14.04
N ILE A 91 29.03 -10.53 -14.22
CA ILE A 91 28.71 -11.51 -15.27
C ILE A 91 27.27 -12.01 -15.08
N LYS A 92 26.90 -12.48 -13.89
CA LYS A 92 25.54 -12.96 -13.61
C LYS A 92 24.47 -11.89 -13.84
N PHE A 93 24.74 -10.66 -13.41
CA PHE A 93 23.80 -9.56 -13.55
C PHE A 93 23.60 -9.20 -15.03
N VAL A 94 24.68 -8.96 -15.78
CA VAL A 94 24.59 -8.62 -17.21
C VAL A 94 23.92 -9.74 -18.00
N SER A 95 24.24 -11.01 -17.71
CA SER A 95 23.56 -12.16 -18.32
C SER A 95 22.08 -12.29 -17.95
N SER A 96 21.61 -11.64 -16.87
CA SER A 96 20.20 -11.65 -16.46
C SER A 96 19.39 -10.48 -17.04
N ILE A 97 20.03 -9.52 -17.71
CA ILE A 97 19.33 -8.38 -18.33
C ILE A 97 18.55 -8.89 -19.54
N ASN A 98 17.24 -8.67 -19.52
CA ASN A 98 16.33 -8.95 -20.61
C ASN A 98 15.29 -7.83 -20.72
N SER A 99 14.35 -7.94 -21.66
CA SER A 99 13.31 -6.92 -21.90
C SER A 99 12.40 -6.62 -20.71
N SER A 100 12.40 -7.46 -19.67
CA SER A 100 11.62 -7.25 -18.44
C SER A 100 12.32 -6.41 -17.37
N VAL A 101 13.64 -6.19 -17.49
CA VAL A 101 14.41 -5.40 -16.51
C VAL A 101 14.23 -3.92 -16.76
N THR A 102 13.72 -3.19 -15.78
CA THR A 102 13.54 -1.74 -15.92
C THR A 102 14.86 -0.97 -15.75
N ALA A 103 14.96 0.19 -16.40
CA ALA A 103 16.12 1.08 -16.22
C ALA A 103 16.35 1.46 -14.75
N LYS A 104 15.28 1.56 -13.96
CA LYS A 104 15.37 1.83 -12.51
C LYS A 104 16.08 0.70 -11.77
N ASP A 105 15.68 -0.55 -12.01
CA ASP A 105 16.27 -1.72 -11.35
C ASP A 105 17.74 -1.87 -11.72
N MET A 106 18.08 -1.56 -12.97
CA MET A 106 19.45 -1.52 -13.45
C MET A 106 20.30 -0.51 -12.65
N TRP A 107 19.83 0.74 -12.57
CA TRP A 107 20.53 1.80 -11.83
C TRP A 107 20.60 1.54 -10.33
N GLU A 108 19.58 0.94 -9.73
CA GLU A 108 19.64 0.54 -8.32
C GLU A 108 20.71 -0.53 -8.05
N ASN A 109 20.84 -1.52 -8.92
CA ASN A 109 21.88 -2.54 -8.77
C ASN A 109 23.29 -1.96 -8.93
N VAL A 110 23.50 -1.05 -9.88
CA VAL A 110 24.78 -0.33 -10.03
C VAL A 110 25.13 0.43 -8.75
N ARG A 111 24.19 1.22 -8.20
CA ARG A 111 24.40 1.95 -6.94
C ARG A 111 24.76 1.02 -5.79
N ARG A 112 24.03 -0.09 -5.62
CA ARG A 112 24.31 -1.10 -4.58
C ARG A 112 25.67 -1.75 -4.77
N ALA A 113 26.10 -2.04 -6.01
CA ALA A 113 27.42 -2.58 -6.33
C ALA A 113 28.55 -1.61 -5.96
N CYS A 114 28.33 -0.30 -6.13
CA CYS A 114 29.24 0.74 -5.65
C CYS A 114 29.24 0.89 -4.12
N GLY A 115 28.23 0.37 -3.43
CA GLY A 115 28.00 0.55 -1.99
C GLY A 115 27.27 1.85 -1.66
N ILE A 116 26.63 2.46 -2.66
CA ILE A 116 25.79 3.65 -2.49
C ILE A 116 24.39 3.15 -2.16
N TYR A 117 23.96 3.41 -0.93
CA TYR A 117 22.60 3.09 -0.47
C TYR A 117 21.87 4.39 -0.20
N PRO A 118 20.56 4.47 -0.51
CA PRO A 118 19.76 5.61 -0.12
C PRO A 118 19.77 5.72 1.40
N GLU A 119 20.11 6.90 1.93
CA GLU A 119 19.82 7.22 3.33
C GLU A 119 18.31 7.27 3.50
N LYS A 120 17.76 6.33 4.29
CA LYS A 120 16.31 6.26 4.57
C LYS A 120 15.92 6.89 5.90
N ARG A 121 16.86 7.49 6.63
CA ARG A 121 16.61 8.03 7.96
C ARG A 121 16.25 9.50 7.88
N ILE A 122 15.07 9.82 8.39
CA ILE A 122 14.67 11.20 8.66
C ILE A 122 15.33 11.60 9.97
N SER A 123 16.13 12.65 9.93
CA SER A 123 16.84 13.17 11.11
C SER A 123 15.99 14.18 11.90
N CYS A 124 15.09 14.92 11.24
CA CYS A 124 14.17 15.86 11.86
C CYS A 124 12.92 16.11 11.01
N LEU A 125 11.85 16.59 11.65
CA LEU A 125 10.65 17.12 11.01
C LEU A 125 10.41 18.56 11.47
N ARG A 126 9.84 19.41 10.61
CA ARG A 126 9.50 20.81 10.94
C ARG A 126 8.01 20.94 11.24
N LYS A 127 7.67 21.47 12.41
CA LYS A 127 6.30 21.89 12.78
C LYS A 127 6.33 23.37 13.13
N ASN A 128 5.63 24.21 12.38
CA ASN A 128 5.51 25.66 12.64
C ASN A 128 6.87 26.36 12.87
N GLY A 129 7.91 25.98 12.13
CA GLY A 129 9.26 26.54 12.27
C GLY A 129 10.15 25.89 13.34
N GLN A 130 9.63 24.98 14.16
CA GLN A 130 10.42 24.22 15.14
C GLN A 130 10.84 22.85 14.60
N GLU A 131 12.08 22.45 14.87
CA GLU A 131 12.59 21.12 14.53
C GLU A 131 12.29 20.09 15.61
N VAL A 132 11.55 19.06 15.25
CA VAL A 132 11.29 17.88 16.07
C VAL A 132 12.30 16.81 15.69
N ARG A 133 13.11 16.37 16.64
CA ARG A 133 14.17 15.35 16.48
C ARG A 133 13.88 14.04 17.20
N ASN A 134 12.96 14.06 18.16
CA ASN A 134 12.56 12.87 18.90
C ASN A 134 11.62 12.02 18.03
N ILE A 135 11.95 10.75 17.89
CA ILE A 135 11.18 9.76 17.13
C ILE A 135 9.71 9.75 17.58
N SER A 136 9.46 9.67 18.88
CA SER A 136 8.09 9.58 19.40
C SER A 136 7.28 10.82 19.06
N GLU A 137 7.89 12.00 19.14
CA GLU A 137 7.22 13.26 18.82
C GLU A 137 7.01 13.42 17.31
N MET A 138 7.99 12.99 16.49
CA MET A 138 7.84 12.98 15.03
C MET A 138 6.62 12.18 14.59
N VAL A 139 6.40 11.02 15.21
CA VAL A 139 5.23 10.16 14.98
C VAL A 139 3.94 10.91 15.29
N ASP A 140 3.87 11.55 16.46
CA ASP A 140 2.68 12.25 16.91
C ASP A 140 2.35 13.45 16.02
N VAL A 141 3.37 14.20 15.63
CA VAL A 141 3.24 15.35 14.73
C VAL A 141 2.78 14.92 13.34
N LEU A 142 3.29 13.82 12.79
CA LEU A 142 2.80 13.28 11.52
C LEU A 142 1.36 12.78 11.61
N ALA A 143 1.01 12.08 12.70
CA ALA A 143 -0.35 11.61 12.91
C ALA A 143 -1.35 12.78 13.01
N GLU A 144 -0.99 13.85 13.72
CA GLU A 144 -1.78 15.09 13.81
C GLU A 144 -1.91 15.79 12.46
N ALA A 145 -0.81 15.92 11.72
CA ALA A 145 -0.82 16.51 10.38
C ALA A 145 -1.69 15.71 9.40
N PHE A 146 -1.71 14.39 9.53
CA PHE A 146 -2.61 13.55 8.75
C PHE A 146 -4.08 13.72 9.18
N ALA A 147 -4.34 13.87 10.48
CA ALA A 147 -5.70 13.94 11.00
C ALA A 147 -6.34 15.28 10.66
N SER A 148 -5.54 16.36 10.71
CA SER A 148 -5.99 17.70 10.36
C SER A 148 -6.43 17.80 8.90
N ILE A 149 -5.84 17.04 7.97
CA ILE A 149 -6.27 16.98 6.56
C ILE A 149 -7.67 16.42 6.40
N CYS A 150 -8.03 15.45 7.24
CA CYS A 150 -9.33 14.79 7.21
C CYS A 150 -10.41 15.58 7.96
N SER A 151 -10.03 16.65 8.67
CA SER A 151 -10.94 17.50 9.44
C SER A 151 -11.94 18.21 8.53
N ALA A 152 -13.16 18.37 9.05
CA ALA A 152 -14.22 19.15 8.40
C ALA A 152 -13.84 20.63 8.20
N SER A 153 -12.90 21.15 9.00
CA SER A 153 -12.40 22.53 8.89
C SER A 153 -11.69 22.85 7.57
N ASN A 154 -11.41 21.86 6.71
CA ASN A 154 -10.83 22.08 5.38
C ASN A 154 -11.87 22.36 4.28
N TYR A 155 -13.16 22.21 4.57
CA TYR A 155 -14.21 22.49 3.59
C TYR A 155 -14.59 23.96 3.62
N THR A 156 -15.06 24.47 2.48
CA THR A 156 -15.62 25.84 2.40
C THR A 156 -16.95 25.92 3.16
N GLU A 157 -17.27 27.09 3.71
CA GLU A 157 -18.49 27.30 4.49
C GLU A 157 -19.79 26.93 3.74
N PRO A 158 -19.95 27.25 2.44
CA PRO A 158 -21.12 26.82 1.67
C PRO A 158 -21.24 25.29 1.59
N PHE A 159 -20.11 24.59 1.41
CA PHE A 159 -20.11 23.13 1.34
C PHE A 159 -20.39 22.51 2.71
N LEU A 160 -19.91 23.09 3.81
CA LEU A 160 -20.22 22.63 5.17
C LEU A 160 -21.72 22.68 5.44
N THR A 161 -22.38 23.78 5.06
CA THR A 161 -23.83 23.93 5.19
C THR A 161 -24.58 22.86 4.39
N HIS A 162 -24.18 22.65 3.13
CA HIS A 162 -24.76 21.60 2.28
C HIS A 162 -24.54 20.20 2.87
N LYS A 163 -23.30 19.90 3.28
CA LYS A 163 -22.91 18.63 3.89
C LYS A 163 -23.75 18.34 5.13
N ASN A 164 -23.85 19.29 6.05
CA ASN A 164 -24.63 19.16 7.28
C ASN A 164 -26.11 18.93 7.00
N ARG A 165 -26.67 19.60 5.98
CA ARG A 165 -28.06 19.37 5.54
C ARG A 165 -28.25 17.97 4.98
N MET A 166 -27.33 17.51 4.12
CA MET A 166 -27.44 16.22 3.44
C MET A 166 -27.22 15.04 4.38
N GLU A 167 -26.26 15.14 5.31
CA GLU A 167 -25.96 14.06 6.27
C GLU A 167 -27.10 13.78 7.27
N ARG A 168 -28.08 14.68 7.39
CA ARG A 168 -29.31 14.43 8.18
C ARG A 168 -30.22 13.39 7.52
N ILE A 169 -30.13 13.20 6.21
CA ILE A 169 -30.95 12.24 5.47
C ILE A 169 -30.35 10.84 5.69
N LYS A 170 -31.11 9.92 6.29
CA LYS A 170 -30.63 8.54 6.52
C LYS A 170 -30.85 7.68 5.28
N LEU A 171 -29.75 7.17 4.70
CA LEU A 171 -29.78 6.24 3.58
C LEU A 171 -30.12 4.82 4.06
N ARG A 172 -31.19 4.22 3.52
CA ARG A 172 -31.65 2.87 3.86
C ARG A 172 -31.35 1.88 2.73
N PHE A 173 -30.39 1.00 2.94
CA PHE A 173 -29.96 0.04 1.91
C PHE A 173 -30.72 -1.30 1.96
N GLN A 174 -31.63 -1.51 2.90
CA GLN A 174 -32.38 -2.76 3.01
C GLN A 174 -33.22 -3.01 1.74
N THR A 175 -33.29 -4.27 1.32
CA THR A 175 -34.09 -4.70 0.17
C THR A 175 -34.50 -6.15 0.34
N THR A 176 -35.69 -6.48 -0.16
CA THR A 176 -36.16 -7.85 -0.35
C THR A 176 -35.94 -8.34 -1.79
N LYS A 177 -35.60 -7.44 -2.71
CA LYS A 177 -35.31 -7.79 -4.11
C LYS A 177 -34.06 -8.66 -4.20
N HIS A 178 -34.17 -9.74 -4.96
CA HIS A 178 -33.03 -10.57 -5.32
C HIS A 178 -32.16 -9.84 -6.35
N LEU A 179 -30.96 -9.44 -5.93
CA LEU A 179 -29.97 -8.76 -6.78
C LEU A 179 -28.75 -9.68 -6.88
N SER A 180 -28.28 -9.95 -8.10
CA SER A 180 -27.26 -10.98 -8.37
C SER A 180 -25.98 -10.79 -7.56
N TYR A 181 -25.61 -9.56 -7.26
CA TYR A 181 -24.42 -9.24 -6.47
C TYR A 181 -24.54 -9.46 -4.96
N ASN A 182 -25.76 -9.60 -4.45
CA ASN A 182 -26.01 -9.95 -3.06
C ASN A 182 -25.98 -11.46 -2.82
N SER A 183 -25.83 -12.27 -3.87
CA SER A 183 -25.67 -13.73 -3.77
C SER A 183 -24.52 -14.13 -2.84
N ASP A 184 -24.50 -15.39 -2.43
CA ASP A 184 -23.42 -15.91 -1.58
C ASP A 184 -22.07 -15.91 -2.31
N LEU A 185 -21.01 -15.78 -1.52
CA LEU A 185 -19.64 -15.84 -2.02
C LEU A 185 -19.30 -17.26 -2.48
N THR A 186 -18.59 -17.38 -3.59
CA THR A 186 -18.17 -18.68 -4.12
C THR A 186 -16.69 -18.94 -3.83
N ILE A 187 -16.30 -20.23 -3.80
CA ILE A 187 -14.89 -20.62 -3.67
C ILE A 187 -14.07 -20.14 -4.87
N PHE A 188 -14.68 -20.09 -6.06
CA PHE A 188 -14.06 -19.55 -7.27
C PHE A 188 -13.66 -18.08 -7.12
N GLU A 189 -14.51 -17.25 -6.51
CA GLU A 189 -14.18 -15.86 -6.22
C GLU A 189 -13.01 -15.73 -5.24
N LEU A 190 -12.94 -16.61 -4.24
CA LEU A 190 -11.83 -16.65 -3.29
C LEU A 190 -10.51 -17.04 -3.97
N HIS A 191 -10.52 -18.11 -4.77
CA HIS A 191 -9.36 -18.56 -5.56
C HIS A 191 -8.88 -17.48 -6.54
N THR A 192 -9.82 -16.85 -7.26
CA THR A 192 -9.52 -15.73 -8.17
C THR A 192 -8.93 -14.54 -7.41
N ALA A 193 -9.44 -14.25 -6.21
CA ALA A 193 -8.92 -13.17 -5.39
C ALA A 193 -7.48 -13.47 -4.93
N LEU A 194 -7.17 -14.72 -4.60
CA LEU A 194 -5.85 -15.22 -4.17
C LEU A 194 -4.81 -15.28 -5.28
N SER A 195 -5.20 -15.66 -6.51
CA SER A 195 -4.27 -15.82 -7.64
C SER A 195 -3.69 -14.49 -8.13
N VAL A 196 -4.44 -13.39 -8.00
CA VAL A 196 -4.04 -12.05 -8.46
C VAL A 196 -3.25 -11.28 -7.37
N ILE A 197 -2.91 -11.90 -6.25
CA ILE A 197 -2.25 -11.20 -5.13
C ILE A 197 -0.76 -11.04 -5.38
N LYS A 198 -0.29 -9.79 -5.26
CA LYS A 198 1.13 -9.48 -5.12
C LYS A 198 1.51 -9.54 -3.65
N HIS A 199 2.63 -10.19 -3.34
CA HIS A 199 3.18 -10.19 -1.98
C HIS A 199 3.54 -8.76 -1.56
N THR A 200 2.81 -8.23 -0.58
CA THR A 200 3.04 -6.91 0.01
C THR A 200 3.15 -7.04 1.53
N SER A 201 3.64 -5.99 2.19
CA SER A 201 3.82 -5.98 3.64
C SER A 201 2.54 -6.34 4.40
N PRO A 202 2.64 -7.17 5.44
CA PRO A 202 1.49 -7.59 6.23
C PRO A 202 0.89 -6.43 7.01
N GLY A 203 -0.35 -6.61 7.51
CA GLY A 203 -0.99 -5.66 8.41
C GLY A 203 -0.57 -5.87 9.88
N PRO A 204 -1.33 -5.31 10.83
CA PRO A 204 -1.08 -5.45 12.27
C PRO A 204 -1.12 -6.90 12.79
N ASP A 205 -1.72 -7.80 12.01
CA ASP A 205 -1.83 -9.22 12.32
C ASP A 205 -0.63 -10.04 11.83
N GLU A 206 0.34 -9.44 11.14
CA GLU A 206 1.53 -10.10 10.58
C GLU A 206 1.24 -11.22 9.57
N VAL A 207 -0.03 -11.50 9.26
CA VAL A 207 -0.44 -12.48 8.26
C VAL A 207 -0.02 -11.98 6.88
N THR A 208 0.89 -12.72 6.24
CA THR A 208 1.34 -12.45 4.87
C THR A 208 0.43 -13.14 3.87
N TYR A 209 0.44 -12.66 2.63
CA TYR A 209 -0.36 -13.24 1.55
C TYR A 209 0.08 -14.65 1.13
N SER A 210 1.32 -15.04 1.42
CA SER A 210 1.78 -16.39 1.16
C SER A 210 1.09 -17.40 2.09
N MET A 211 0.74 -17.03 3.32
CA MET A 211 0.06 -17.94 4.24
C MET A 211 -1.28 -18.46 3.67
N PRO A 212 -2.28 -17.61 3.33
CA PRO A 212 -3.54 -18.09 2.78
C PRO A 212 -3.41 -18.74 1.40
N GLN A 213 -2.37 -18.42 0.61
CA GLN A 213 -2.13 -19.08 -0.68
C GLN A 213 -1.67 -20.54 -0.55
N HIS A 214 -1.07 -20.92 0.58
CA HIS A 214 -0.59 -22.28 0.84
C HIS A 214 -1.49 -23.07 1.81
N LEU A 215 -2.66 -22.53 2.16
CA LEU A 215 -3.63 -23.24 2.97
C LEU A 215 -4.28 -24.38 2.17
N SER A 216 -4.68 -25.44 2.86
CA SER A 216 -5.44 -26.54 2.27
C SER A 216 -6.83 -26.09 1.82
N GLU A 217 -7.43 -26.80 0.85
CA GLU A 217 -8.78 -26.48 0.35
C GLU A 217 -9.82 -26.46 1.48
N TYR A 218 -9.71 -27.39 2.44
CA TYR A 218 -10.58 -27.40 3.62
C TYR A 218 -10.44 -26.13 4.49
N SER A 219 -9.22 -25.62 4.64
CA SER A 219 -8.96 -24.36 5.37
C SER A 219 -9.52 -23.16 4.61
N LEU A 220 -9.42 -23.15 3.28
CA LEU A 220 -10.01 -22.13 2.43
C LEU A 220 -11.54 -22.15 2.47
N LEU A 221 -12.17 -23.33 2.53
CA LEU A 221 -13.62 -23.44 2.72
C LEU A 221 -14.08 -22.88 4.07
N ASN A 222 -13.29 -23.06 5.13
CA ASN A 222 -13.54 -22.42 6.43
C ASN A 222 -13.45 -20.90 6.34
N ILE A 223 -12.44 -20.36 5.65
CA ILE A 223 -12.32 -18.91 5.41
C ILE A 223 -13.49 -18.39 4.57
N LEU A 224 -13.91 -19.13 3.54
CA LEU A 224 -15.07 -18.78 2.72
C LEU A 224 -16.34 -18.73 3.56
N TYR A 225 -16.54 -19.72 4.44
CA TYR A 225 -17.68 -19.74 5.36
C TYR A 225 -17.67 -18.51 6.29
N MET A 226 -16.51 -18.14 6.84
CA MET A 226 -16.35 -16.91 7.62
C MET A 226 -16.75 -15.67 6.81
N PHE A 227 -16.29 -15.54 5.56
CA PHE A 227 -16.65 -14.42 4.70
C PHE A 227 -18.14 -14.41 4.35
N LYS A 228 -18.76 -15.57 4.11
CA LYS A 228 -20.21 -15.67 3.88
C LYS A 228 -20.99 -15.18 5.09
N ARG A 229 -20.58 -15.53 6.30
CA ARG A 229 -21.22 -15.04 7.53
C ARG A 229 -21.10 -13.51 7.66
N ILE A 230 -19.90 -12.96 7.49
CA ILE A 230 -19.66 -11.50 7.47
C ILE A 230 -20.56 -10.81 6.42
N TRP A 231 -20.71 -11.41 5.24
CA TRP A 231 -21.53 -10.90 4.16
C TRP A 231 -23.03 -10.88 4.50
N LYS A 232 -23.56 -11.96 5.08
CA LYS A 232 -24.98 -12.14 5.44
C LYS A 232 -25.38 -11.38 6.70
N GLU A 233 -24.56 -11.44 7.74
CA GLU A 233 -24.84 -10.82 9.04
C GLU A 233 -24.57 -9.31 9.04
N HIS A 234 -23.96 -8.79 7.98
CA HIS A 234 -23.61 -7.38 7.82
C HIS A 234 -22.66 -6.83 8.89
N VAL A 235 -21.94 -7.71 9.59
CA VAL A 235 -20.98 -7.32 10.64
C VAL A 235 -19.60 -7.14 10.02
N PHE A 236 -19.03 -5.94 10.14
CA PHE A 236 -17.63 -5.71 9.77
C PHE A 236 -16.74 -5.92 11.01
N PRO A 237 -15.82 -6.89 11.00
CA PRO A 237 -15.00 -7.21 12.17
C PRO A 237 -14.25 -5.99 12.71
N ASP A 238 -14.27 -5.80 14.02
CA ASP A 238 -13.64 -4.66 14.68
C ASP A 238 -12.14 -4.66 14.45
N CYS A 239 -11.50 -5.82 14.51
CA CYS A 239 -10.06 -5.95 14.26
C CYS A 239 -9.67 -5.48 12.84
N TRP A 240 -10.58 -5.53 11.86
CA TRP A 240 -10.36 -5.04 10.49
C TRP A 240 -10.47 -3.52 10.35
N LYS A 241 -11.01 -2.82 11.36
CA LYS A 241 -11.04 -1.35 11.42
C LYS A 241 -9.68 -0.75 11.77
N HIS A 242 -8.75 -1.56 12.27
CA HIS A 242 -7.38 -1.18 12.63
C HIS A 242 -6.41 -1.35 11.45
N ALA A 243 -5.53 -0.38 11.24
CA ALA A 243 -4.46 -0.46 10.25
C ALA A 243 -3.19 0.29 10.68
N PHE A 244 -2.03 -0.19 10.23
CA PHE A 244 -0.76 0.50 10.41
C PHE A 244 -0.57 1.64 9.41
N ILE A 245 -0.17 2.83 9.86
CA ILE A 245 0.24 3.92 8.96
C ILE A 245 1.75 3.93 8.80
N ILE A 246 2.21 3.76 7.57
CA ILE A 246 3.59 4.04 7.18
C ILE A 246 3.60 5.27 6.30
N PRO A 247 4.19 6.39 6.71
CA PRO A 247 4.36 7.51 5.81
C PRO A 247 5.55 7.29 4.87
N ILE A 248 5.31 7.59 3.60
CA ILE A 248 6.32 7.52 2.56
C ILE A 248 6.54 8.92 2.01
N PRO A 249 7.78 9.45 2.01
CA PRO A 249 8.07 10.76 1.46
C PRO A 249 7.75 10.81 -0.04
N LYS A 250 7.24 11.95 -0.51
CA LYS A 250 7.10 12.22 -1.94
C LYS A 250 8.51 12.35 -2.56
N PRO A 251 8.76 11.71 -3.71
CA PRO A 251 10.06 11.81 -4.37
C PRO A 251 10.31 13.27 -4.79
N GLY A 252 11.53 13.77 -4.55
CA GLY A 252 11.96 15.12 -4.93
C GLY A 252 11.51 16.25 -4.01
N ASN A 253 10.74 15.96 -2.95
CA ASN A 253 10.29 16.96 -1.99
C ASN A 253 11.14 16.94 -0.71
N ASP A 254 11.12 18.05 0.04
CA ASP A 254 11.78 18.15 1.34
C ASP A 254 11.17 17.12 2.33
N PRO A 255 11.96 16.15 2.83
CA PRO A 255 11.50 15.19 3.82
C PRO A 255 11.30 15.80 5.22
N GLN A 256 11.73 17.04 5.49
CA GLN A 256 11.47 17.67 6.78
C GLN A 256 10.04 18.20 6.90
N ASP A 257 9.36 18.44 5.77
CA ASP A 257 7.98 18.92 5.73
C ASP A 257 6.95 17.78 5.84
N LEU A 258 6.05 17.92 6.81
CA LEU A 258 4.98 16.98 7.14
C LEU A 258 4.00 16.76 5.98
N LEU A 259 3.75 17.77 5.15
CA LEU A 259 2.80 17.71 4.03
C LEU A 259 3.35 16.93 2.82
N ASN A 260 4.65 16.65 2.83
CA ASN A 260 5.33 15.89 1.80
C ASN A 260 5.28 14.38 2.00
N TYR A 261 4.60 13.91 3.05
CA TYR A 261 4.40 12.50 3.27
C TYR A 261 3.07 12.00 2.71
N ARG A 262 3.11 10.78 2.16
CA ARG A 262 1.93 9.99 1.84
C ARG A 262 1.73 8.99 2.97
N PRO A 263 0.67 9.09 3.78
CA PRO A 263 0.35 7.98 4.67
C PRO A 263 0.03 6.77 3.80
N ILE A 264 0.45 5.57 4.19
CA ILE A 264 0.01 4.29 3.58
C ILE A 264 -0.57 3.45 4.70
N ALA A 265 -1.84 3.07 4.55
CA ALA A 265 -2.53 2.25 5.54
C ALA A 265 -2.38 0.76 5.19
N LEU A 266 -1.64 0.02 6.00
CA LEU A 266 -1.57 -1.44 5.95
C LEU A 266 -2.68 -2.02 6.82
N THR A 267 -3.78 -2.43 6.19
CA THR A 267 -4.79 -3.23 6.90
C THR A 267 -4.40 -4.71 6.89
N ARG A 268 -5.11 -5.48 7.70
CA ARG A 268 -5.05 -6.94 7.78
C ARG A 268 -5.25 -7.64 6.44
N CYS A 269 -4.56 -8.77 6.26
CA CYS A 269 -4.56 -9.55 5.01
C CYS A 269 -5.96 -10.05 4.65
N MET A 270 -6.68 -10.65 5.60
CA MET A 270 -8.03 -11.17 5.39
C MET A 270 -9.03 -10.09 4.98
N CYS A 271 -8.92 -8.90 5.58
CA CYS A 271 -9.72 -7.74 5.19
C CYS A 271 -9.48 -7.36 3.72
N LYS A 272 -8.20 -7.27 3.29
CA LYS A 272 -7.85 -6.96 1.89
C LYS A 272 -8.35 -8.03 0.90
N LEU A 273 -8.32 -9.30 1.30
CA LEU A 273 -8.82 -10.40 0.47
C LEU A 273 -10.32 -10.27 0.27
N PHE A 274 -11.06 -10.01 1.34
CA PHE A 274 -12.51 -9.82 1.27
C PHE A 274 -12.90 -8.55 0.50
N GLU A 275 -12.22 -7.42 0.75
CA GLU A 275 -12.36 -6.17 -0.03
C GLU A 275 -12.24 -6.42 -1.53
N ARG A 276 -11.30 -7.27 -1.95
CA ARG A 276 -11.05 -7.58 -3.36
C ARG A 276 -12.22 -8.32 -3.99
N ILE A 277 -12.77 -9.32 -3.31
CA ILE A 277 -13.93 -10.07 -3.79
C ILE A 277 -15.11 -9.13 -4.01
N VAL A 278 -15.40 -8.28 -3.01
CA VAL A 278 -16.50 -7.30 -3.12
C VAL A 278 -16.24 -6.26 -4.22
N ASN A 279 -14.99 -5.82 -4.38
CA ASN A 279 -14.60 -4.89 -5.46
C ASN A 279 -14.87 -5.46 -6.85
N VAL A 280 -14.56 -6.75 -7.07
CA VAL A 280 -14.81 -7.39 -8.37
C VAL A 280 -16.30 -7.39 -8.69
N ARG A 281 -17.16 -7.71 -7.72
CA ARG A 281 -18.62 -7.66 -7.90
C ARG A 281 -19.13 -6.25 -8.21
N LEU A 282 -18.66 -5.27 -7.45
CA LEU A 282 -19.04 -3.87 -7.65
C LEU A 282 -18.65 -3.39 -9.05
N VAL A 283 -17.38 -3.53 -9.42
CA VAL A 283 -16.86 -3.05 -10.71
C VAL A 283 -17.60 -3.74 -11.85
N HIS A 284 -17.88 -5.04 -11.74
CA HIS A 284 -18.67 -5.75 -12.75
C HIS A 284 -20.03 -5.08 -13.01
N ILE A 285 -20.74 -4.62 -11.98
CA ILE A 285 -22.03 -3.94 -12.13
C ILE A 285 -21.86 -2.56 -12.72
N LEU A 286 -20.89 -1.79 -12.23
CA LEU A 286 -20.63 -0.44 -12.69
C LEU A 286 -20.28 -0.43 -14.19
N GLU A 287 -19.55 -1.44 -14.66
CA GLU A 287 -19.22 -1.64 -16.07
C GLU A 287 -20.43 -2.15 -16.86
N LYS A 288 -21.15 -3.17 -16.36
CA LYS A 288 -22.31 -3.76 -17.04
C LYS A 288 -23.43 -2.74 -17.28
N ASN A 289 -23.63 -1.82 -16.34
CA ASN A 289 -24.68 -0.81 -16.43
C ASN A 289 -24.16 0.51 -17.04
N GLU A 290 -22.93 0.53 -17.57
CA GLU A 290 -22.29 1.70 -18.19
C GLU A 290 -22.29 2.95 -17.32
N TYR A 291 -22.26 2.74 -16.00
CA TYR A 291 -22.20 3.83 -15.06
C TYR A 291 -20.84 4.54 -15.27
N ILE A 292 -19.73 3.79 -15.42
CA ILE A 292 -18.39 4.38 -15.56
C ILE A 292 -18.21 5.01 -16.94
N SER A 293 -17.81 6.29 -16.97
CA SER A 293 -17.56 7.01 -18.22
C SER A 293 -16.54 6.30 -19.11
N PRO A 294 -16.75 6.27 -20.44
CA PRO A 294 -15.80 5.67 -21.38
C PRO A 294 -14.43 6.36 -21.37
N PHE A 295 -14.35 7.63 -20.98
CA PHE A 295 -13.12 8.41 -20.89
C PHE A 295 -12.32 8.18 -19.60
N GLN A 296 -12.87 7.40 -18.67
CA GLN A 296 -12.17 7.05 -17.44
C GLN A 296 -11.27 5.82 -17.64
N SER A 297 -9.97 6.07 -17.79
CA SER A 297 -8.95 5.00 -17.92
C SER A 297 -8.30 4.60 -16.58
N GLY A 298 -8.33 5.48 -15.57
CA GLY A 298 -7.69 5.22 -14.29
C GLY A 298 -8.35 4.07 -13.51
N PHE A 299 -7.53 3.10 -13.07
CA PHE A 299 -7.91 1.98 -12.21
C PHE A 299 -9.04 1.10 -12.77
N ARG A 300 -9.21 1.13 -14.10
CA ARG A 300 -10.16 0.31 -14.84
C ARG A 300 -9.43 -0.86 -15.49
N LYS A 301 -10.02 -2.05 -15.45
CA LYS A 301 -9.41 -3.24 -16.07
C LYS A 301 -9.33 -3.02 -17.58
N SER A 302 -8.24 -3.47 -18.19
CA SER A 302 -7.99 -3.34 -19.63
C SER A 302 -7.93 -1.89 -20.15
N ARG A 303 -7.65 -0.92 -19.26
CA ARG A 303 -7.34 0.47 -19.61
C ARG A 303 -6.01 0.88 -19.01
N SER A 304 -5.35 1.83 -19.65
CA SER A 304 -4.05 2.35 -19.24
C SER A 304 -3.96 3.86 -19.39
N THR A 305 -2.92 4.47 -18.84
CA THR A 305 -2.63 5.90 -19.06
C THR A 305 -2.29 6.20 -20.52
N ILE A 306 -1.90 5.19 -21.29
CA ILE A 306 -1.59 5.31 -22.73
C ILE A 306 -2.86 5.61 -23.51
N ASP A 307 -4.02 5.05 -23.12
CA ASP A 307 -5.29 5.30 -23.81
C ASP A 307 -5.66 6.79 -23.79
N ASN A 308 -5.51 7.42 -22.62
CA ASN A 308 -5.73 8.86 -22.47
C ASN A 308 -4.70 9.71 -23.23
N LEU A 309 -3.45 9.24 -23.28
CA LEU A 309 -2.39 9.92 -24.03
C LEU A 309 -2.68 9.90 -25.53
N ILE A 310 -3.07 8.74 -26.07
CA ILE A 310 -3.44 8.58 -27.48
C ILE A 310 -4.66 9.46 -27.81
N SER A 311 -5.66 9.51 -26.93
CA SER A 311 -6.83 10.38 -27.12
C SER A 311 -6.40 11.84 -27.23
N LEU A 312 -5.59 12.33 -26.28
CA LEU A 312 -5.11 13.72 -26.30
C LEU A 312 -4.24 14.00 -27.52
N GLU A 313 -3.34 13.08 -27.90
CA GLU A 313 -2.49 13.22 -29.08
C GLU A 313 -3.34 13.29 -30.37
N THR A 314 -4.40 12.48 -30.45
CA THR A 314 -5.34 12.49 -31.57
C THR A 314 -6.05 13.84 -31.67
N ASP A 315 -6.54 14.37 -30.54
CA ASP A 315 -7.20 15.68 -30.50
C ASP A 315 -6.25 16.80 -30.95
N ILE A 316 -4.99 16.75 -30.51
CA ILE A 316 -3.92 17.66 -30.95
C ILE A 316 -3.73 17.58 -32.47
N ARG A 317 -3.59 16.37 -33.03
CA ARG A 317 -3.38 16.16 -34.47
C ARG A 317 -4.57 16.67 -35.30
N VAL A 318 -5.80 16.40 -34.85
CA VAL A 318 -7.02 16.87 -35.52
C VAL A 318 -7.13 18.39 -35.50
N ALA A 319 -6.79 19.03 -34.39
CA ALA A 319 -6.77 20.48 -34.29
C ALA A 319 -5.76 21.10 -35.28
N PHE A 320 -4.55 20.53 -35.37
CA PHE A 320 -3.55 20.97 -36.36
C PHE A 320 -4.02 20.82 -37.80
N LEU A 321 -4.61 19.68 -38.16
CA LEU A 321 -5.14 19.45 -39.52
C LEU A 321 -6.24 20.45 -39.88
N LYS A 322 -7.09 20.82 -38.92
CA LYS A 322 -8.17 21.79 -39.10
C LYS A 322 -7.74 23.24 -38.95
N ARG A 323 -6.45 23.50 -38.68
CA ARG A 323 -5.90 24.84 -38.35
C ARG A 323 -6.62 25.51 -37.17
N ASN A 324 -7.10 24.71 -36.23
CA ASN A 324 -7.73 25.17 -34.99
C ASN A 324 -6.72 25.19 -33.84
N HIS A 325 -7.00 26.00 -32.82
CA HIS A 325 -6.28 25.96 -31.55
C HIS A 325 -6.92 24.94 -30.61
N LEU A 326 -6.09 24.09 -29.99
CA LEU A 326 -6.52 23.20 -28.91
C LEU A 326 -5.98 23.72 -27.58
N VAL A 327 -6.87 23.91 -26.61
CA VAL A 327 -6.52 24.28 -25.23
C VAL A 327 -6.82 23.09 -24.34
N SER A 328 -5.87 22.71 -23.48
CA SER A 328 -6.06 21.66 -22.48
C SER A 328 -5.99 22.25 -21.08
N ILE A 329 -6.88 21.80 -20.20
CA ILE A 329 -6.94 22.21 -18.79
C ILE A 329 -6.73 20.97 -17.93
N PHE A 330 -5.70 20.98 -17.11
CA PHE A 330 -5.37 19.88 -16.21
C PHE A 330 -5.81 20.23 -14.79
N PHE A 331 -6.71 19.42 -14.23
CA PHE A 331 -7.15 19.54 -12.84
C PHE A 331 -6.43 18.49 -11.98
N ASP A 332 -5.81 18.93 -10.89
CA ASP A 332 -5.30 18.04 -9.84
C ASP A 332 -6.06 18.27 -8.53
N ILE A 333 -6.57 17.19 -7.95
CA ILE A 333 -7.36 17.25 -6.71
C ILE A 333 -6.43 17.05 -5.53
N TYR A 334 -6.24 18.13 -4.77
CA TYR A 334 -5.42 18.10 -3.57
C TYR A 334 -5.95 17.08 -2.54
N LYS A 335 -5.12 16.06 -2.27
CA LYS A 335 -5.39 15.00 -1.26
C LYS A 335 -6.76 14.34 -1.41
N ALA A 336 -7.11 14.00 -2.66
CA ALA A 336 -8.41 13.43 -3.04
C ALA A 336 -8.95 12.35 -2.09
N TYR A 337 -8.14 11.35 -1.72
CA TYR A 337 -8.56 10.23 -0.87
C TYR A 337 -8.78 10.59 0.60
N ASP A 338 -8.03 11.57 1.11
CA ASP A 338 -8.09 11.95 2.51
C ASP A 338 -9.27 12.92 2.75
N ARG A 339 -9.71 13.63 1.70
CA ARG A 339 -10.84 14.59 1.72
C ARG A 339 -12.17 14.04 1.19
N THR A 340 -12.26 12.75 0.88
CA THR A 340 -13.46 12.18 0.27
C THR A 340 -14.67 12.25 1.19
N TRP A 341 -15.77 12.82 0.68
CA TRP A 341 -17.04 12.91 1.42
C TRP A 341 -17.75 11.55 1.45
N ARG A 342 -17.67 10.86 2.61
CA ARG A 342 -18.18 9.50 2.80
C ARG A 342 -19.68 9.38 2.57
N TYR A 343 -20.46 10.31 3.11
CA TYR A 343 -21.91 10.34 2.90
C TYR A 343 -22.25 10.51 1.41
N GLY A 344 -21.51 11.37 0.70
CA GLY A 344 -21.63 11.52 -0.75
C GLY A 344 -21.46 10.20 -1.50
N ILE A 345 -20.41 9.41 -1.20
CA ILE A 345 -20.23 8.07 -1.81
C ILE A 345 -21.45 7.18 -1.56
N MET A 346 -21.94 7.15 -0.33
CA MET A 346 -23.09 6.32 0.02
C MET A 346 -24.37 6.80 -0.67
N LYS A 347 -24.59 8.11 -0.75
CA LYS A 347 -25.74 8.70 -1.44
C LYS A 347 -25.73 8.33 -2.91
N ASN A 348 -24.57 8.41 -3.56
CA ASN A 348 -24.46 8.06 -4.97
C ASN A 348 -24.69 6.56 -5.23
N LEU A 349 -24.21 5.67 -4.35
CA LEU A 349 -24.60 4.25 -4.39
C LEU A 349 -26.11 4.06 -4.25
N TYR A 350 -26.73 4.83 -3.35
CA TYR A 350 -28.17 4.79 -3.14
C TYR A 350 -28.94 5.27 -4.39
N ASP A 351 -28.48 6.34 -5.03
CA ASP A 351 -29.10 6.95 -6.21
C ASP A 351 -28.92 6.06 -7.46
N LEU A 352 -27.79 5.34 -7.56
CA LEU A 352 -27.56 4.30 -8.58
C LEU A 352 -28.39 3.02 -8.35
N GLY A 353 -29.20 2.97 -7.30
CA GLY A 353 -30.09 1.84 -7.01
C GLY A 353 -29.42 0.65 -6.31
N PHE A 354 -28.19 0.78 -5.80
CA PHE A 354 -27.56 -0.29 -5.03
C PHE A 354 -28.31 -0.52 -3.72
N ARG A 355 -28.66 -1.77 -3.42
CA ARG A 355 -29.33 -2.17 -2.17
C ARG A 355 -28.81 -3.54 -1.70
N GLY A 356 -28.96 -3.85 -0.42
CA GLY A 356 -28.57 -5.11 0.22
C GLY A 356 -27.12 -5.14 0.68
N ASN A 357 -26.51 -6.33 0.65
CA ASN A 357 -25.25 -6.65 1.30
C ASN A 357 -24.09 -5.78 0.82
N LEU A 358 -24.00 -5.50 -0.48
CA LEU A 358 -22.87 -4.76 -1.07
C LEU A 358 -22.75 -3.32 -0.53
N PRO A 359 -23.76 -2.43 -0.66
CA PRO A 359 -23.65 -1.09 -0.09
C PRO A 359 -23.59 -1.09 1.44
N ILE A 360 -24.20 -2.06 2.13
CA ILE A 360 -24.08 -2.17 3.59
C ILE A 360 -22.63 -2.50 3.99
N PHE A 361 -21.98 -3.42 3.27
CA PHE A 361 -20.55 -3.70 3.47
C PHE A 361 -19.70 -2.46 3.23
N VAL A 362 -19.93 -1.71 2.13
CA VAL A 362 -19.21 -0.45 1.84
C VAL A 362 -19.43 0.55 2.97
N GLN A 363 -20.65 0.67 3.48
CA GLN A 363 -20.99 1.58 4.58
C GLN A 363 -20.21 1.23 5.84
N ASN A 364 -20.20 -0.04 6.23
CA ASN A 364 -19.50 -0.51 7.43
C ASN A 364 -17.98 -0.46 7.26
N PHE A 365 -17.49 -0.70 6.04
CA PHE A 365 -16.09 -0.54 5.67
C PHE A 365 -15.59 0.91 5.83
N LEU A 366 -16.42 1.90 5.47
CA LEU A 366 -16.06 3.33 5.53
C LEU A 366 -16.23 3.96 6.93
N LYS A 367 -16.94 3.30 7.84
CA LYS A 367 -17.20 3.78 9.21
C LYS A 367 -16.07 3.43 10.18
N GLN A 368 -15.85 4.31 11.17
CA GLN A 368 -15.08 4.08 12.40
C GLN A 368 -13.76 3.32 12.19
N ARG A 369 -12.82 3.95 11.50
CA ARG A 369 -11.47 3.40 11.36
C ARG A 369 -10.54 3.94 12.44
N PHE A 370 -9.69 3.05 12.92
CA PHE A 370 -8.66 3.35 13.90
C PHE A 370 -7.31 3.09 13.27
N LEU A 371 -6.36 3.98 13.52
CA LEU A 371 -5.01 3.79 13.01
C LEU A 371 -4.06 3.56 14.16
N GLU A 372 -3.21 2.57 13.96
CA GLU A 372 -2.11 2.23 14.83
C GLU A 372 -0.85 2.69 14.13
N SER A 373 0.02 3.36 14.87
CA SER A 373 1.20 3.97 14.28
C SER A 373 2.37 3.00 14.43
N ASP A 374 2.65 2.18 13.40
CA ASP A 374 3.85 1.33 13.34
C ASP A 374 4.90 1.97 12.43
N TRP A 375 6.02 2.30 13.05
CA TRP A 375 7.12 3.03 12.43
C TRP A 375 8.38 2.20 12.28
N GLY A 376 8.31 0.88 12.46
CA GLY A 376 9.48 -0.01 12.40
C GLY A 376 10.36 0.15 11.15
N ILE A 377 9.79 0.65 10.05
CA ILE A 377 10.50 0.95 8.79
C ILE A 377 11.34 2.24 8.86
N LEU A 378 10.90 3.25 9.62
CA LEU A 378 11.61 4.52 9.80
C LEU A 378 12.46 4.52 11.10
N PHE A 379 11.99 3.82 12.13
CA PHE A 379 12.54 3.81 13.48
C PHE A 379 12.47 2.41 14.11
N PRO A 380 13.60 1.68 14.22
CA PRO A 380 13.63 0.28 14.66
C PRO A 380 13.20 0.00 16.12
N THR A 381 12.90 1.02 16.91
CA THR A 381 12.76 0.92 18.38
C THR A 381 11.37 1.27 18.91
N PHE A 382 10.36 1.48 18.07
CA PHE A 382 9.06 1.97 18.54
C PHE A 382 7.91 1.01 18.23
N PHE A 383 7.17 0.64 19.29
CA PHE A 383 5.93 -0.12 19.22
C PHE A 383 4.71 0.80 19.34
N ALA A 384 3.60 0.33 18.76
CA ALA A 384 2.39 1.05 18.40
C ALA A 384 1.80 2.03 19.45
N ARG A 385 1.31 3.18 18.96
CA ARG A 385 0.34 4.05 19.67
C ARG A 385 -0.99 4.05 18.93
N LYS A 386 -2.10 4.11 19.67
CA LYS A 386 -3.47 4.22 19.13
C LYS A 386 -3.87 5.69 19.00
N LYS A 387 -4.27 6.11 17.80
CA LYS A 387 -4.97 7.38 17.56
C LYS A 387 -6.17 7.12 16.65
N GLU A 388 -7.32 7.71 16.97
CA GLU A 388 -8.50 7.61 16.11
C GLU A 388 -8.25 8.38 14.81
N PHE A 389 -8.47 7.71 13.68
CA PHE A 389 -8.15 8.30 12.39
C PHE A 389 -8.97 7.68 11.27
N LEU A 390 -9.64 8.55 10.52
CA LEU A 390 -10.52 8.14 9.44
C LEU A 390 -9.82 8.28 8.08
N ARG A 391 -9.27 7.18 7.55
CA ARG A 391 -8.74 7.14 6.18
C ARG A 391 -9.46 6.17 5.26
N VAL A 392 -9.73 6.65 4.05
CA VAL A 392 -10.10 5.81 2.92
C VAL A 392 -8.82 5.33 2.25
N LYS A 393 -8.60 4.02 2.28
CA LYS A 393 -7.42 3.35 1.71
C LYS A 393 -7.26 3.72 0.24
N ARG A 394 -6.02 3.80 -0.26
CA ARG A 394 -5.73 3.74 -1.71
C ARG A 394 -5.99 2.32 -2.20
N ASN A 395 -7.26 1.97 -2.34
CA ASN A 395 -7.73 0.74 -2.98
C ASN A 395 -8.39 1.16 -4.30
N PRO A 396 -8.18 0.45 -5.43
CA PRO A 396 -9.00 0.60 -6.63
C PRO A 396 -10.52 0.69 -6.34
N PHE A 397 -11.00 0.05 -5.27
CA PHE A 397 -12.35 0.24 -4.72
C PHE A 397 -12.74 1.72 -4.64
N CYS A 398 -11.96 2.54 -3.93
CA CYS A 398 -12.28 3.95 -3.69
C CYS A 398 -12.01 4.86 -4.89
N PHE A 399 -11.18 4.44 -5.84
CA PHE A 399 -10.94 5.21 -7.08
C PHE A 399 -12.00 4.93 -8.15
N SER A 400 -12.47 3.69 -8.31
CA SER A 400 -13.63 3.40 -9.16
C SER A 400 -14.86 4.20 -8.68
N TYR A 401 -14.99 4.38 -7.35
CA TYR A 401 -15.96 5.32 -6.77
C TYR A 401 -15.64 6.79 -7.10
N GLN A 402 -14.43 7.28 -6.84
CA GLN A 402 -14.13 8.72 -6.90
C GLN A 402 -13.98 9.29 -8.31
N SER A 403 -13.52 8.49 -9.27
CA SER A 403 -13.27 8.90 -10.66
C SER A 403 -14.53 8.87 -11.52
N TYR A 404 -15.50 8.05 -11.12
CA TYR A 404 -16.88 8.17 -11.60
C TYR A 404 -17.43 9.58 -11.40
N PHE A 405 -17.13 10.19 -10.26
CA PHE A 405 -17.63 11.53 -9.90
C PHE A 405 -16.93 12.66 -10.64
N ILE A 406 -15.71 12.45 -11.14
CA ILE A 406 -15.00 13.44 -11.95
C ILE A 406 -15.50 13.40 -13.41
N SER A 407 -15.92 12.22 -13.88
CA SER A 407 -16.32 12.00 -15.27
C SER A 407 -17.81 12.20 -15.57
N ASN A 408 -18.62 12.55 -14.57
CA ASN A 408 -20.03 12.93 -14.72
C ASN A 408 -20.22 14.42 -14.36
N PRO A 409 -19.97 15.36 -15.30
CA PRO A 409 -20.06 16.80 -15.04
C PRO A 409 -21.49 17.29 -14.77
N THR A 410 -22.51 16.46 -15.00
CA THR A 410 -23.93 16.86 -14.88
C THR A 410 -24.38 17.15 -13.44
N ASN A 411 -23.67 16.64 -12.41
CA ASN A 411 -24.00 16.92 -11.01
C ASN A 411 -23.10 17.98 -10.34
N CYS A 412 -21.92 18.29 -10.87
CA CYS A 412 -21.09 19.40 -10.35
C CYS A 412 -21.32 20.72 -11.11
N ALA A 413 -21.62 20.68 -12.41
CA ALA A 413 -21.80 21.89 -13.20
C ALA A 413 -23.17 22.59 -13.02
N LYS A 414 -24.16 21.92 -12.42
CA LYS A 414 -25.45 22.55 -12.10
C LYS A 414 -25.48 23.29 -10.75
N GLU A 415 -24.51 23.06 -9.87
CA GLU A 415 -24.50 23.64 -8.53
C GLU A 415 -23.49 24.80 -8.35
N SER A 416 -22.76 25.19 -9.39
CA SER A 416 -21.85 26.36 -9.36
C SER A 416 -22.27 27.52 -10.28
N LEU A 417 -23.45 27.45 -10.89
CA LEU A 417 -24.01 28.49 -11.76
C LEU A 417 -25.44 28.90 -11.34
N ARG A 418 -25.68 28.96 -10.02
CA ARG A 418 -26.79 29.74 -9.45
C ARG A 418 -26.32 30.49 -8.22
#